data_AF-A0A0K1PY51-F1
#
_entry.id   AF-A0A0K1PY51-F1
#
_cell.length_a   1.000
_cell.length_b   1.000
_cell.length_c   1.000
_cell.angle_alpha   90.00
_cell.angle_beta   90.00
_cell.angle_gamma   90.00
#
_symmetry.space_group_name_H-M   'P 1'
#
loop_
_entity.id
_entity.type
_entity.pdbx_description
1 polymer ?
#
loop_
_entity_poly.entity_id
_entity_poly.type
_entity_poly.pdbx_seq_one_letter_code
_entity_poly.pdbx_strand_id
1 'polypeptide(L)'
;MSTPGRRTLAALFCGIVFGLLVLLTTGAAHAQGNYRSSPMGGRTTLLGGTGVVYGMDGASAIINPATALRIDPGRLAFSVNFYAAQFTTAPHWYQPGPIDTQKFGSLQVGGTSMSDVRLTSLPSSLCLFFRVGRIHWFKKATENDPRFRDARLGLCAATTQTESFYYSNEGYQQTSSQGVVTRQSQAFAQTFSRFQFGPTYSMWLVPGLTIGASIHASISNQWSSLTAIAHSEQGILGTPINSMFQSSSHGTSWQLHAIAGATYTFGRQSVGLAVEAPSLHLFGTGGASLYTQSDAGGNQSSVMTGQGGFNARTPLRVTLGTGIARKWGTAELDVSWFSPMSPAYDAVIDGNRVDTVGNTSVSSSQSFELSQRARGVVNVGVGAEVFLRPQISLLGGLSTDISAVPKGELSGTLVNYYPARTNRVAASFGVGSYRGDGALLLGLELSYGWGDRLAVNSYQAPPTIATAGQNSLGVLFVIAGGTSFRAISRAVQDVTRILTKPNDQQNEPTPENSSPAIEAPPKKGAPP
;
A
#
# COMPACT_ATOMS: atom_id res chain seq x y z
N MET A 1 -32.14 -1.38 -39.41
CA MET A 1 -31.10 -0.89 -38.49
C MET A 1 -31.71 -0.75 -37.10
N SER A 2 -31.27 -1.53 -36.11
CA SER A 2 -31.71 -1.38 -34.72
C SER A 2 -30.62 -0.72 -33.88
N THR A 3 -30.97 0.22 -33.00
CA THR A 3 -30.01 1.05 -32.25
C THR A 3 -29.55 0.36 -30.95
N PRO A 4 -28.28 -0.06 -30.83
CA PRO A 4 -27.82 -0.88 -29.70
C PRO A 4 -27.43 -0.07 -28.45
N GLY A 5 -27.83 1.21 -28.34
CA GLY A 5 -27.34 2.13 -27.32
C GLY A 5 -27.95 1.96 -25.92
N ARG A 6 -29.27 1.73 -25.82
CA ARG A 6 -30.01 1.84 -24.55
C ARG A 6 -29.76 0.69 -23.55
N ARG A 7 -29.46 -0.53 -24.00
CA ARG A 7 -29.28 -1.69 -23.09
C ARG A 7 -27.96 -1.64 -22.30
N THR A 8 -26.92 -1.00 -22.83
CA THR A 8 -25.61 -0.88 -22.15
C THR A 8 -25.62 0.12 -20.99
N LEU A 9 -26.41 1.20 -21.06
CA LEU A 9 -26.49 2.17 -19.97
C LEU A 9 -27.16 1.58 -18.73
N ALA A 10 -28.22 0.78 -18.92
CA ALA A 10 -28.96 0.13 -17.84
C ALA A 10 -28.11 -0.85 -17.03
N ALA A 11 -27.23 -1.62 -17.69
CA ALA A 11 -26.31 -2.53 -17.01
C ALA A 11 -25.28 -1.78 -16.14
N LEU A 12 -24.78 -0.63 -16.62
CA LEU A 12 -23.83 0.19 -15.89
C LEU A 12 -24.49 0.88 -14.68
N PHE A 13 -25.75 1.33 -14.84
CA PHE A 13 -26.55 1.90 -13.76
C PHE A 13 -26.89 0.87 -12.68
N CYS A 14 -27.27 -0.36 -13.05
CA CYS A 14 -27.52 -1.42 -12.07
C CYS A 14 -26.27 -1.79 -11.27
N GLY A 15 -25.08 -1.78 -11.89
CA GLY A 15 -23.82 -1.99 -11.18
C GLY A 15 -23.54 -0.92 -10.12
N ILE A 16 -23.79 0.36 -10.45
CA ILE A 16 -23.64 1.49 -9.53
C ILE A 16 -24.64 1.39 -8.36
N VAL A 17 -25.91 1.10 -8.66
CA VAL A 17 -26.97 0.97 -7.63
C VAL A 17 -26.72 -0.24 -6.72
N PHE A 18 -26.25 -1.37 -7.25
CA PHE A 18 -25.91 -2.53 -6.42
C PHE A 18 -24.68 -2.28 -5.55
N GLY A 19 -23.67 -1.57 -6.06
CA GLY A 19 -22.53 -1.11 -5.25
C GLY A 19 -22.94 -0.17 -4.12
N LEU A 20 -23.88 0.74 -4.38
CA LEU A 20 -24.49 1.61 -3.36
C LEU A 20 -25.33 0.83 -2.32
N LEU A 21 -26.02 -0.23 -2.72
CA LEU A 21 -26.81 -1.05 -1.79
C LEU A 21 -25.92 -1.87 -0.84
N VAL A 22 -24.81 -2.41 -1.34
CA VAL A 22 -23.84 -3.20 -0.54
C VAL A 22 -23.13 -2.33 0.51
N LEU A 23 -22.97 -1.02 0.26
CA LEU A 23 -22.45 -0.07 1.25
C LEU A 23 -23.37 0.12 2.47
N LEU A 24 -24.66 -0.24 2.39
CA LEU A 24 -25.66 0.01 3.44
C LEU A 24 -25.87 -1.15 4.43
N THR A 25 -25.26 -2.33 4.22
CA THR A 25 -25.62 -3.56 4.97
C THR A 25 -24.48 -4.20 5.77
N THR A 26 -23.41 -3.47 6.14
CA THR A 26 -22.30 -4.06 6.91
C THR A 26 -22.44 -3.88 8.43
N GLY A 27 -22.84 -4.97 9.10
CA GLY A 27 -22.81 -5.09 10.56
C GLY A 27 -21.40 -5.07 11.16
N ALA A 28 -21.31 -4.95 12.48
CA ALA A 28 -20.06 -4.60 13.18
C ALA A 28 -19.04 -5.75 13.36
N ALA A 29 -17.77 -5.33 13.56
CA ALA A 29 -16.65 -6.02 14.25
C ALA A 29 -15.54 -6.80 13.48
N HIS A 30 -14.20 -6.65 13.71
CA HIS A 30 -13.35 -5.47 14.13
C HIS A 30 -11.75 -5.57 13.91
N ALA A 31 -11.05 -4.98 12.87
CA ALA A 31 -9.56 -4.63 12.62
C ALA A 31 -8.45 -5.37 11.68
N GLN A 32 -8.12 -4.88 10.48
CA GLN A 32 -6.70 -4.49 10.14
C GLN A 32 -6.76 -2.98 9.84
N GLY A 33 -5.64 -2.28 9.64
CA GLY A 33 -5.60 -0.89 9.17
C GLY A 33 -6.35 -0.71 7.85
N ASN A 34 -5.63 -0.86 6.75
CA ASN A 34 -6.12 -0.76 5.38
C ASN A 34 -5.48 -1.84 4.49
N TYR A 35 -6.29 -2.71 3.87
CA TYR A 35 -5.78 -3.87 3.13
C TYR A 35 -5.23 -3.53 1.72
N ARG A 36 -5.45 -2.30 1.22
CA ARG A 36 -4.92 -1.80 -0.06
C ARG A 36 -4.03 -0.57 0.13
N SER A 37 -3.37 -0.46 1.30
CA SER A 37 -2.54 0.69 1.67
C SER A 37 -1.29 0.87 0.78
N SER A 38 -0.74 -0.21 0.23
CA SER A 38 0.36 -0.16 -0.74
C SER A 38 -0.14 -0.29 -2.18
N PRO A 39 0.31 0.56 -3.12
CA PRO A 39 0.00 0.38 -4.54
C PRO A 39 0.69 -0.86 -5.10
N MET A 40 -0.06 -1.66 -5.86
CA MET A 40 0.38 -2.94 -6.42
C MET A 40 0.17 -2.88 -7.93
N GLY A 41 1.23 -3.00 -8.72
CA GLY A 41 1.16 -2.89 -10.17
C GLY A 41 0.86 -1.47 -10.67
N GLY A 42 1.60 -0.99 -11.66
CA GLY A 42 1.37 0.34 -12.23
C GLY A 42 0.05 0.49 -12.97
N ARG A 43 -0.31 -0.48 -13.83
CA ARG A 43 -1.59 -0.46 -14.55
C ARG A 43 -2.73 -0.62 -13.56
N THR A 44 -2.61 -1.58 -12.65
CA THR A 44 -3.63 -1.86 -11.65
C THR A 44 -3.88 -0.67 -10.72
N THR A 45 -2.82 0.00 -10.24
CA THR A 45 -2.96 1.25 -9.46
C THR A 45 -3.66 2.34 -10.28
N LEU A 46 -3.24 2.58 -11.53
CA LEU A 46 -3.84 3.60 -12.40
C LEU A 46 -5.30 3.32 -12.83
N LEU A 47 -5.79 2.10 -12.60
CA LEU A 47 -7.17 1.67 -12.85
C LEU A 47 -7.96 1.45 -11.55
N GLY A 48 -7.69 2.22 -10.50
CA GLY A 48 -8.45 2.15 -9.24
C GLY A 48 -8.22 0.85 -8.46
N GLY A 49 -7.04 0.24 -8.56
CA GLY A 49 -6.75 -1.06 -7.94
C GLY A 49 -7.56 -2.21 -8.56
N THR A 50 -7.95 -2.10 -9.83
CA THR A 50 -8.56 -3.20 -10.59
C THR A 50 -7.51 -4.03 -11.32
N GLY A 51 -7.79 -5.32 -11.45
CA GLY A 51 -6.87 -6.28 -12.07
C GLY A 51 -7.30 -7.73 -11.96
N VAL A 52 -8.47 -8.02 -11.38
CA VAL A 52 -8.99 -9.40 -11.25
C VAL A 52 -9.33 -10.00 -12.61
N VAL A 53 -9.58 -9.18 -13.64
CA VAL A 53 -10.03 -9.63 -14.97
C VAL A 53 -8.99 -9.40 -16.06
N TYR A 54 -8.46 -8.17 -16.20
CA TYR A 54 -7.43 -7.81 -17.18
C TYR A 54 -6.11 -7.35 -16.54
N GLY A 55 -5.79 -7.82 -15.32
CA GLY A 55 -4.45 -7.66 -14.73
C GLY A 55 -3.34 -8.10 -15.70
N MET A 56 -2.34 -7.23 -15.89
CA MET A 56 -1.26 -7.41 -16.88
C MET A 56 0.10 -6.91 -16.36
N ASP A 57 0.25 -6.75 -15.05
CA ASP A 57 1.46 -6.23 -14.41
C ASP A 57 1.86 -7.05 -13.16
N GLY A 58 2.78 -6.53 -12.36
CA GLY A 58 3.28 -7.21 -11.16
C GLY A 58 2.22 -7.50 -10.08
N ALA A 59 1.05 -6.88 -10.13
CA ALA A 59 -0.03 -7.17 -9.20
C ALA A 59 -0.71 -8.51 -9.47
N SER A 60 -0.61 -9.06 -10.70
CA SER A 60 -1.33 -10.27 -11.11
C SER A 60 -1.15 -11.45 -10.15
N ALA A 61 0.06 -11.70 -9.65
CA ALA A 61 0.33 -12.81 -8.73
C ALA A 61 -0.42 -12.71 -7.39
N ILE A 62 -0.75 -11.49 -6.96
CA ILE A 62 -1.33 -11.20 -5.64
C ILE A 62 -2.80 -10.78 -5.74
N ILE A 63 -3.27 -10.24 -6.86
CA ILE A 63 -4.69 -9.86 -7.05
C ILE A 63 -5.50 -11.01 -7.64
N ASN A 64 -5.04 -11.61 -8.74
CA ASN A 64 -5.65 -12.80 -9.32
C ASN A 64 -4.60 -13.54 -10.17
N PRO A 65 -3.98 -14.63 -9.66
CA PRO A 65 -2.88 -15.30 -10.36
C PRO A 65 -3.27 -15.83 -11.74
N ALA A 66 -4.56 -16.06 -12.03
CA ALA A 66 -5.02 -16.41 -13.39
C ALA A 66 -4.71 -15.32 -14.44
N THR A 67 -4.64 -14.05 -14.05
CA THR A 67 -4.36 -12.96 -15.01
C THR A 67 -2.91 -12.94 -15.48
N ALA A 68 -1.98 -13.59 -14.77
CA ALA A 68 -0.58 -13.72 -15.18
C ALA A 68 -0.42 -14.32 -16.59
N LEU A 69 -1.38 -15.12 -17.06
CA LEU A 69 -1.38 -15.70 -18.41
C LEU A 69 -1.51 -14.65 -19.53
N ARG A 70 -2.07 -13.48 -19.22
CA ARG A 70 -2.15 -12.31 -20.11
C ARG A 70 -0.80 -11.59 -20.29
N ILE A 71 0.16 -11.86 -19.41
CA ILE A 71 1.49 -11.23 -19.47
C ILE A 71 2.35 -11.97 -20.50
N ASP A 72 2.99 -11.20 -21.38
CA ASP A 72 3.82 -11.73 -22.46
C ASP A 72 5.04 -12.51 -21.92
N PRO A 73 5.34 -13.70 -22.46
CA PRO A 73 6.34 -14.59 -21.90
C PRO A 73 7.77 -14.11 -22.14
N GLY A 74 8.51 -13.89 -21.05
CA GLY A 74 9.84 -13.27 -21.10
C GLY A 74 9.82 -11.75 -21.03
N ARG A 75 8.72 -11.15 -20.56
CA ARG A 75 8.71 -9.79 -20.01
C ARG A 75 9.05 -9.82 -18.51
N LEU A 76 9.98 -8.93 -18.15
CA LEU A 76 10.16 -8.38 -16.82
C LEU A 76 9.01 -7.39 -16.59
N ALA A 77 8.07 -7.71 -15.71
CA ALA A 77 7.03 -6.78 -15.28
C ALA A 77 7.54 -6.05 -14.03
N PHE A 78 7.87 -4.76 -14.17
CA PHE A 78 8.48 -3.97 -13.11
C PHE A 78 7.67 -2.70 -12.88
N SER A 79 6.89 -2.68 -11.81
CA SER A 79 6.49 -1.39 -11.21
C SER A 79 7.62 -1.06 -10.26
N VAL A 80 8.37 0.03 -10.47
CA VAL A 80 9.60 0.28 -9.70
C VAL A 80 9.52 1.54 -8.85
N ASN A 81 8.95 2.65 -9.35
CA ASN A 81 8.95 3.90 -8.59
C ASN A 81 7.54 4.45 -8.36
N PHE A 82 7.14 4.40 -7.10
CA PHE A 82 5.98 5.09 -6.54
C PHE A 82 6.51 6.19 -5.61
N TYR A 83 6.12 7.45 -5.86
CA TYR A 83 6.44 8.58 -4.98
C TYR A 83 5.15 9.13 -4.40
N ALA A 84 4.96 9.02 -3.09
CA ALA A 84 3.77 9.50 -2.41
C ALA A 84 4.07 10.74 -1.57
N ALA A 85 3.31 11.80 -1.80
CA ALA A 85 3.18 12.95 -0.91
C ALA A 85 1.85 12.82 -0.14
N GLN A 86 1.90 12.91 1.19
CA GLN A 86 0.71 12.87 2.03
C GLN A 86 0.67 14.11 2.94
N PHE A 87 -0.45 14.82 2.90
CA PHE A 87 -0.78 15.92 3.80
C PHE A 87 -1.78 15.38 4.81
N THR A 88 -1.51 15.49 6.10
CA THR A 88 -2.40 15.00 7.16
C THR A 88 -2.72 16.12 8.12
N THR A 89 -4.00 16.35 8.42
CA THR A 89 -4.45 17.31 9.42
C THR A 89 -5.28 16.61 10.49
N ALA A 90 -4.89 16.77 11.75
CA ALA A 90 -5.57 16.22 12.91
C ALA A 90 -6.05 17.35 13.84
N PRO A 91 -7.34 17.73 13.82
CA PRO A 91 -7.90 18.62 14.84
C PRO A 91 -7.83 17.99 16.23
N HIS A 92 -7.68 18.81 17.26
CA HIS A 92 -7.58 18.38 18.66
C HIS A 92 -6.39 17.44 18.98
N TRP A 93 -5.34 17.40 18.15
CA TRP A 93 -4.12 16.63 18.38
C TRP A 93 -3.48 16.85 19.76
N TYR A 94 -3.33 18.11 20.17
CA TYR A 94 -2.76 18.47 21.48
C TYR A 94 -3.76 18.41 22.65
N GLN A 95 -5.05 18.24 22.35
CA GLN A 95 -6.10 18.06 23.37
C GLN A 95 -7.13 17.01 22.91
N PRO A 96 -6.72 15.74 22.75
CA PRO A 96 -7.56 14.68 22.16
C PRO A 96 -8.61 14.14 23.15
N GLY A 97 -8.75 14.76 24.32
CA GLY A 97 -9.64 14.36 25.41
C GLY A 97 -9.75 15.43 26.49
N PRO A 98 -10.43 15.15 27.61
CA PRO A 98 -10.61 16.10 28.69
C PRO A 98 -9.29 16.43 29.39
N ILE A 99 -9.20 17.65 29.93
CA ILE A 99 -8.12 18.10 30.80
C ILE A 99 -8.42 17.62 32.23
N ASP A 100 -7.43 17.08 32.93
CA ASP A 100 -7.51 16.84 34.37
C ASP A 100 -7.49 18.18 35.11
N THR A 101 -8.68 18.72 35.35
CA THR A 101 -8.88 20.02 36.01
C THR A 101 -8.51 20.00 37.48
N GLN A 102 -8.24 18.84 38.11
CA GLN A 102 -7.73 18.78 39.49
C GLN A 102 -6.21 19.00 39.54
N LYS A 103 -5.50 18.74 38.44
CA LYS A 103 -4.04 18.92 38.33
C LYS A 103 -3.69 20.20 37.58
N PHE A 104 -4.21 20.32 36.35
CA PHE A 104 -3.88 21.41 35.43
C PHE A 104 -4.80 22.64 35.55
N GLY A 105 -5.87 22.54 36.34
CA GLY A 105 -6.85 23.62 36.49
C GLY A 105 -7.67 23.90 35.22
N SER A 106 -8.24 25.11 35.16
CA SER A 106 -9.03 25.56 34.01
C SER A 106 -8.12 26.11 32.90
N LEU A 107 -7.58 25.21 32.07
CA LEU A 107 -6.84 25.60 30.87
C LEU A 107 -7.80 25.84 29.70
N GLN A 108 -7.75 27.04 29.11
CA GLN A 108 -8.27 27.28 27.76
C GLN A 108 -7.15 26.99 26.77
N VAL A 109 -7.35 25.98 25.92
CA VAL A 109 -6.32 25.42 25.06
C VAL A 109 -6.65 25.74 23.60
N GLY A 110 -5.93 26.70 23.01
CA GLY A 110 -6.14 27.21 21.66
C GLY A 110 -5.17 26.62 20.63
N GLY A 111 -5.61 26.44 19.38
CA GLY A 111 -4.73 25.96 18.30
C GLY A 111 -4.28 24.51 18.46
N THR A 112 -5.19 23.62 18.88
CA THR A 112 -4.89 22.20 19.19
C THR A 112 -4.66 21.31 17.98
N SER A 113 -4.72 21.83 16.76
CA SER A 113 -4.59 21.06 15.51
C SER A 113 -3.14 20.82 15.09
N MET A 114 -2.86 19.61 14.62
CA MET A 114 -1.62 19.26 13.93
C MET A 114 -1.82 19.24 12.41
N SER A 115 -0.83 19.70 11.65
CA SER A 115 -0.67 19.39 10.24
C SER A 115 0.71 18.81 9.97
N ASP A 116 0.79 17.78 9.13
CA ASP A 116 2.00 17.07 8.73
C ASP A 116 2.06 16.94 7.19
N VAL A 117 3.28 16.95 6.64
CA VAL A 117 3.54 16.76 5.20
C VAL A 117 4.67 15.78 5.02
N ARG A 118 4.36 14.64 4.41
CA ARG A 118 5.27 13.51 4.28
C ARG A 118 5.53 13.15 2.82
N LEU A 119 6.80 12.98 2.48
CA LEU A 119 7.25 12.44 1.20
C LEU A 119 7.82 11.03 1.41
N THR A 120 7.44 10.08 0.57
CA THR A 120 7.94 8.69 0.60
C THR A 120 8.14 8.12 -0.79
N SER A 121 9.17 7.29 -0.95
CA SER A 121 9.19 6.28 -2.00
C SER A 121 8.55 5.00 -1.46
N LEU A 122 7.62 4.40 -2.21
CA LEU A 122 7.01 3.14 -1.82
C LEU A 122 7.66 1.99 -2.59
N PRO A 123 8.33 1.03 -1.91
CA PRO A 123 8.86 -0.16 -2.57
C PRO A 123 7.71 -0.94 -3.21
N SER A 124 7.97 -1.49 -4.39
CA SER A 124 6.98 -1.72 -5.43
C SER A 124 6.92 -3.18 -5.88
N SER A 125 5.99 -3.53 -6.78
CA SER A 125 5.81 -4.92 -7.24
C SER A 125 6.70 -5.26 -8.45
N LEU A 126 7.59 -6.23 -8.26
CA LEU A 126 8.47 -6.82 -9.27
C LEU A 126 8.06 -8.26 -9.56
N CYS A 127 7.87 -8.61 -10.83
CA CYS A 127 7.58 -9.98 -11.25
C CYS A 127 8.35 -10.41 -12.51
N LEU A 128 8.88 -11.63 -12.47
CA LEU A 128 9.53 -12.31 -13.60
C LEU A 128 8.59 -13.38 -14.15
N PHE A 129 8.11 -13.26 -15.39
CA PHE A 129 7.17 -14.23 -15.98
C PHE A 129 7.79 -15.05 -17.12
N PHE A 130 7.76 -16.38 -16.96
CA PHE A 130 8.31 -17.38 -17.88
C PHE A 130 7.20 -18.24 -18.49
N ARG A 131 7.39 -18.70 -19.74
CA ARG A 131 6.53 -19.71 -20.37
C ARG A 131 7.03 -21.09 -19.98
N VAL A 132 6.17 -21.94 -19.42
CA VAL A 132 6.57 -23.25 -18.87
C VAL A 132 7.21 -24.14 -19.94
N GLY A 133 6.65 -24.17 -21.17
CA GLY A 133 7.21 -24.90 -22.31
C GLY A 133 8.56 -24.39 -22.85
N ARG A 134 9.16 -23.35 -22.25
CA ARG A 134 10.55 -22.94 -22.54
C ARG A 134 11.56 -23.42 -21.49
N ILE A 135 11.12 -23.96 -20.35
CA ILE A 135 12.02 -24.35 -19.27
C ILE A 135 12.37 -25.84 -19.42
N HIS A 136 13.66 -26.13 -19.58
CA HIS A 136 14.15 -27.43 -20.06
C HIS A 136 13.62 -28.64 -19.26
N TRP A 137 13.57 -28.54 -17.93
CA TRP A 137 13.06 -29.60 -17.04
C TRP A 137 11.57 -29.94 -17.20
N PHE A 138 10.75 -29.07 -17.80
CA PHE A 138 9.32 -29.33 -18.06
C PHE A 138 9.05 -29.78 -19.49
N LYS A 139 10.07 -29.81 -20.37
CA LYS A 139 9.90 -29.96 -21.81
C LYS A 139 9.07 -31.19 -22.18
N LYS A 140 9.40 -32.37 -21.63
CA LYS A 140 8.65 -33.63 -21.83
C LYS A 140 7.17 -33.55 -21.42
N ALA A 141 6.85 -32.84 -20.34
CA ALA A 141 5.46 -32.65 -19.90
C ALA A 141 4.68 -31.65 -20.80
N THR A 142 5.39 -30.76 -21.49
CA THR A 142 4.80 -29.72 -22.36
C THR A 142 4.77 -30.07 -23.85
N GLU A 143 5.42 -31.15 -24.28
CA GLU A 143 5.49 -31.56 -25.68
C GLU A 143 4.13 -31.99 -26.25
N ASN A 144 3.24 -32.56 -25.40
CA ASN A 144 1.97 -33.15 -25.82
C ASN A 144 0.71 -32.33 -25.50
N ASP A 145 0.78 -31.30 -24.63
CA ASP A 145 -0.39 -30.46 -24.30
C ASP A 145 -0.07 -28.95 -24.47
N PRO A 146 -0.71 -28.26 -25.43
CA PRO A 146 -0.49 -26.83 -25.65
C PRO A 146 -0.88 -25.96 -24.46
N ARG A 147 -1.79 -26.41 -23.57
CA ARG A 147 -2.17 -25.68 -22.35
C ARG A 147 -0.99 -25.59 -21.38
N PHE A 148 -0.30 -26.70 -21.15
CA PHE A 148 0.90 -26.75 -20.31
C PHE A 148 2.09 -26.03 -20.97
N ARG A 149 2.25 -26.16 -22.28
CA ARG A 149 3.26 -25.40 -23.04
C ARG A 149 3.06 -23.88 -22.91
N ASP A 150 1.82 -23.43 -22.85
CA ASP A 150 1.47 -22.01 -22.92
C ASP A 150 1.21 -21.37 -21.56
N ALA A 151 1.22 -22.17 -20.48
CA ALA A 151 1.18 -21.74 -19.09
C ALA A 151 2.29 -20.74 -18.72
N ARG A 152 2.06 -19.96 -17.66
CA ARG A 152 3.05 -19.06 -17.05
C ARG A 152 3.47 -19.57 -15.68
N LEU A 153 4.77 -19.54 -15.44
CA LEU A 153 5.38 -19.56 -14.12
C LEU A 153 5.93 -18.16 -13.87
N GLY A 154 5.54 -17.54 -12.76
CA GLY A 154 6.04 -16.26 -12.30
C GLY A 154 6.80 -16.39 -10.99
N LEU A 155 7.81 -15.55 -10.78
CA LEU A 155 8.40 -15.27 -9.47
C LEU A 155 8.17 -13.80 -9.17
N CYS A 156 7.52 -13.51 -8.04
CA CYS A 156 7.07 -12.17 -7.69
C CYS A 156 7.52 -11.76 -6.30
N ALA A 157 7.72 -10.45 -6.13
CA ALA A 157 8.03 -9.77 -4.88
C ALA A 157 7.28 -8.43 -4.87
N ALA A 158 6.60 -8.10 -3.77
CA ALA A 158 5.87 -6.84 -3.65
C ALA A 158 5.63 -6.42 -2.19
N THR A 159 5.65 -5.11 -1.95
CA THR A 159 4.99 -4.53 -0.78
C THR A 159 3.48 -4.58 -0.98
N THR A 160 2.78 -5.17 -0.02
CA THR A 160 1.32 -5.42 -0.08
C THR A 160 0.53 -4.49 0.84
N GLN A 161 1.15 -4.11 1.95
CA GLN A 161 0.65 -3.11 2.88
C GLN A 161 1.82 -2.23 3.32
N THR A 162 1.58 -0.93 3.40
CA THR A 162 2.53 0.04 3.94
C THR A 162 1.73 1.15 4.58
N GLU A 163 1.87 1.28 5.89
CA GLU A 163 1.31 2.38 6.66
C GLU A 163 2.47 2.97 7.46
N SER A 164 2.59 4.29 7.47
CA SER A 164 3.58 4.92 8.32
C SER A 164 3.25 6.37 8.60
N PHE A 165 3.70 6.82 9.76
CA PHE A 165 3.49 8.15 10.28
C PHE A 165 4.68 8.50 11.15
N TYR A 166 5.27 9.64 10.83
CA TYR A 166 6.39 10.20 11.54
C TYR A 166 6.00 11.62 11.88
N TYR A 167 5.83 11.88 13.16
CA TYR A 167 5.57 13.20 13.68
C TYR A 167 6.52 13.46 14.82
N SER A 168 7.51 14.29 14.54
CA SER A 168 8.43 14.86 15.52
C SER A 168 8.28 16.37 15.42
N ASN A 169 7.65 17.01 16.40
CA ASN A 169 7.54 18.47 16.40
C ASN A 169 7.65 19.05 17.82
N GLU A 170 8.03 20.33 17.82
CA GLU A 170 8.56 21.08 18.95
C GLU A 170 7.47 21.69 19.83
N GLY A 171 7.87 22.09 21.04
CA GLY A 171 7.00 22.39 22.17
C GLY A 171 5.73 23.20 21.89
N TYR A 172 4.57 22.56 22.02
CA TYR A 172 3.28 23.23 22.11
C TYR A 172 3.14 23.91 23.48
N GLN A 173 3.03 25.24 23.50
CA GLN A 173 2.88 26.03 24.72
C GLN A 173 1.50 26.70 24.78
N GLN A 174 0.89 26.71 25.96
CA GLN A 174 -0.30 27.49 26.30
C GLN A 174 -0.11 28.21 27.64
N THR A 175 -0.75 29.36 27.79
CA THR A 175 -0.80 30.10 29.05
C THR A 175 -2.26 30.20 29.50
N SER A 176 -2.55 29.81 30.74
CA SER A 176 -3.91 29.90 31.30
C SER A 176 -4.34 31.35 31.53
N SER A 177 -5.63 31.59 31.75
CA SER A 177 -6.14 32.89 32.19
C SER A 177 -5.62 33.34 33.56
N GLN A 178 -4.98 32.43 34.31
CA GLN A 178 -4.31 32.70 35.58
C GLN A 178 -2.78 32.86 35.44
N GLY A 179 -2.25 32.88 34.21
CA GLY A 179 -0.82 33.04 33.93
C GLY A 179 0.02 31.76 33.98
N VAL A 180 -0.59 30.61 34.26
CA VAL A 180 0.12 29.31 34.33
C VAL A 180 0.52 28.87 32.93
N VAL A 181 1.82 28.72 32.66
CA VAL A 181 2.32 28.18 31.40
C VAL A 181 2.38 26.66 31.46
N THR A 182 1.82 26.01 30.43
CA THR A 182 1.96 24.57 30.19
C THR A 182 2.63 24.35 28.84
N ARG A 183 3.66 23.49 28.81
CA ARG A 183 4.43 23.10 27.62
C ARG A 183 4.25 21.60 27.39
N GLN A 184 4.10 21.19 26.13
CA GLN A 184 3.96 19.79 25.73
C GLN A 184 4.88 19.47 24.56
N SER A 185 5.52 18.32 24.59
CA SER A 185 6.25 17.74 23.45
C SER A 185 5.69 16.37 23.15
N GLN A 186 5.51 16.05 21.87
CA GLN A 186 5.00 14.76 21.43
C GLN A 186 5.76 14.24 20.21
N ALA A 187 6.22 13.00 20.30
CA ALA A 187 6.93 12.29 19.24
C ALA A 187 6.21 10.97 18.94
N PHE A 188 5.89 10.76 17.66
CA PHE A 188 5.26 9.57 17.13
C PHE A 188 6.10 9.04 15.96
N ALA A 189 6.51 7.77 16.03
CA ALA A 189 7.10 7.07 14.90
C ALA A 189 6.43 5.70 14.79
N GLN A 190 5.48 5.58 13.86
CA GLN A 190 4.71 4.36 13.65
C GLN A 190 4.91 3.88 12.22
N THR A 191 5.26 2.61 12.05
CA THR A 191 5.34 1.95 10.76
C THR A 191 4.73 0.56 10.83
N PHE A 192 4.07 0.20 9.74
CA PHE A 192 3.70 -1.16 9.42
C PHE A 192 4.02 -1.41 7.95
N SER A 193 4.69 -2.52 7.65
CA SER A 193 4.96 -2.94 6.28
C SER A 193 4.78 -4.45 6.16
N ARG A 194 4.17 -4.90 5.06
CA ARG A 194 4.10 -6.32 4.71
C ARG A 194 4.64 -6.53 3.30
N PHE A 195 5.79 -7.20 3.22
CA PHE A 195 6.40 -7.63 1.97
C PHE A 195 6.05 -9.10 1.71
N GLN A 196 5.60 -9.42 0.50
CA GLN A 196 5.33 -10.77 0.03
C GLN A 196 6.28 -11.15 -1.09
N PHE A 197 6.76 -12.39 -1.10
CA PHE A 197 7.50 -12.97 -2.22
C PHE A 197 7.12 -14.44 -2.45
N GLY A 198 7.13 -14.88 -3.70
CA GLY A 198 6.93 -16.30 -4.02
C GLY A 198 6.50 -16.58 -5.46
N PRO A 199 6.35 -17.88 -5.80
CA PRO A 199 5.92 -18.32 -7.11
C PRO A 199 4.42 -18.11 -7.36
N THR A 200 4.09 -17.88 -8.63
CA THR A 200 2.73 -17.94 -9.18
C THR A 200 2.71 -18.82 -10.42
N TYR A 201 1.61 -19.53 -10.65
CA TYR A 201 1.39 -20.38 -11.81
C TYR A 201 0.02 -20.06 -12.43
N SER A 202 -0.09 -20.09 -13.76
CA SER A 202 -1.38 -19.93 -14.46
C SER A 202 -1.42 -20.68 -15.79
N MET A 203 -2.59 -21.19 -16.16
CA MET A 203 -2.80 -21.98 -17.37
C MET A 203 -4.25 -21.86 -17.89
N TRP A 204 -4.42 -22.07 -19.19
CA TRP A 204 -5.73 -22.30 -19.78
C TRP A 204 -6.24 -23.68 -19.35
N LEU A 205 -7.42 -23.74 -18.73
CA LEU A 205 -8.08 -25.02 -18.44
C LEU A 205 -8.84 -25.51 -19.69
N VAL A 206 -9.66 -24.60 -20.25
CA VAL A 206 -10.39 -24.72 -21.53
C VAL A 206 -10.37 -23.36 -22.25
N PRO A 207 -10.74 -23.27 -23.55
CA PRO A 207 -10.81 -21.98 -24.25
C PRO A 207 -11.66 -20.96 -23.49
N GLY A 208 -11.09 -19.79 -23.23
CA GLY A 208 -11.75 -18.72 -22.47
C GLY A 208 -11.67 -18.83 -20.95
N LEU A 209 -11.35 -20.00 -20.37
CA LEU A 209 -11.18 -20.20 -18.92
C LEU A 209 -9.69 -20.35 -18.54
N THR A 210 -9.17 -19.36 -17.83
CA THR A 210 -7.84 -19.41 -17.20
C THR A 210 -7.99 -19.68 -15.72
N ILE A 211 -7.13 -20.53 -15.18
CA ILE A 211 -6.93 -20.70 -13.74
C ILE A 211 -5.50 -20.33 -13.36
N GLY A 212 -5.29 -19.97 -12.10
CA GLY A 212 -3.97 -19.77 -11.54
C GLY A 212 -3.95 -19.94 -10.02
N ALA A 213 -2.74 -20.14 -9.50
CA ALA A 213 -2.49 -20.22 -8.07
C ALA A 213 -1.15 -19.56 -7.75
N SER A 214 -1.01 -18.99 -6.57
CA SER A 214 0.26 -18.49 -6.04
C SER A 214 0.42 -18.85 -4.58
N ILE A 215 1.67 -19.01 -4.17
CA ILE A 215 2.07 -19.25 -2.79
C ILE A 215 3.12 -18.20 -2.48
N HIS A 216 2.89 -17.39 -1.43
CA HIS A 216 3.80 -16.32 -1.05
C HIS A 216 4.20 -16.45 0.41
N ALA A 217 5.51 -16.47 0.67
CA ALA A 217 6.00 -16.15 1.99
C ALA A 217 5.88 -14.63 2.21
N SER A 218 5.53 -14.20 3.41
CA SER A 218 5.48 -12.79 3.77
C SER A 218 6.22 -12.51 5.06
N ILE A 219 6.79 -11.30 5.11
CA ILE A 219 7.35 -10.70 6.32
C ILE A 219 6.55 -9.45 6.63
N SER A 220 5.95 -9.42 7.81
CA SER A 220 5.22 -8.27 8.35
C SER A 220 6.09 -7.64 9.43
N ASN A 221 6.51 -6.39 9.25
CA ASN A 221 7.27 -5.63 10.23
C ASN A 221 6.41 -4.48 10.76
N GLN A 222 6.27 -4.43 12.08
CA GLN A 222 5.65 -3.37 12.86
C GLN A 222 6.72 -2.68 13.71
N TRP A 223 6.63 -1.36 13.78
CA TRP A 223 7.35 -0.53 14.73
C TRP A 223 6.42 0.57 15.22
N SER A 224 6.36 0.81 16.52
CA SER A 224 5.64 1.94 17.10
C SER A 224 6.47 2.51 18.22
N SER A 225 6.75 3.79 18.17
CA SER A 225 7.34 4.58 19.25
C SER A 225 6.44 5.78 19.49
N LEU A 226 6.04 5.97 20.74
CA LEU A 226 5.14 7.02 21.21
C LEU A 226 5.77 7.63 22.46
N THR A 227 6.26 8.86 22.40
CA THR A 227 6.78 9.59 23.55
C THR A 227 6.04 10.91 23.69
N ALA A 228 5.51 11.22 24.87
CA ALA A 228 4.91 12.51 25.15
C ALA A 228 5.28 12.99 26.55
N ILE A 229 5.66 14.27 26.66
CA ILE A 229 6.08 14.92 27.90
C ILE A 229 5.29 16.22 28.05
N ALA A 230 4.74 16.46 29.23
CA ALA A 230 3.99 17.65 29.60
C ALA A 230 4.58 18.29 30.86
N HIS A 231 4.85 19.59 30.80
CA HIS A 231 5.36 20.38 31.92
C HIS A 231 4.41 21.54 32.19
N SER A 232 3.99 21.72 33.45
CA SER A 232 3.18 22.87 33.88
C SER A 232 3.92 23.59 35.00
N GLU A 233 4.10 24.90 34.86
CA GLU A 233 4.87 25.71 35.82
C GLU A 233 4.22 25.75 37.20
N GLN A 234 2.89 25.59 37.28
CA GLN A 234 2.16 25.55 38.54
C GLN A 234 0.84 24.76 38.41
N GLY A 235 0.73 23.60 39.07
CA GLY A 235 -0.55 22.93 39.28
C GLY A 235 -1.37 23.61 40.39
N ILE A 236 -2.61 23.16 40.61
CA ILE A 236 -3.52 23.77 41.62
C ILE A 236 -2.93 23.81 43.04
N LEU A 237 -2.01 22.90 43.39
CA LEU A 237 -1.34 22.85 44.69
C LEU A 237 -0.10 23.76 44.78
N GLY A 238 0.16 24.59 43.78
CA GLY A 238 1.32 25.49 43.76
C GLY A 238 2.64 24.81 43.36
N THR A 239 2.64 23.51 43.09
CA THR A 239 3.82 22.72 42.67
C THR A 239 3.83 22.48 41.16
N PRO A 240 5.01 22.43 40.52
CA PRO A 240 5.11 22.17 39.08
C PRO A 240 4.73 20.73 38.76
N ILE A 241 4.07 20.51 37.62
CA ILE A 241 3.77 19.17 37.10
C ILE A 241 4.82 18.80 36.05
N ASN A 242 5.44 17.63 36.17
CA ASN A 242 6.37 17.10 35.17
C ASN A 242 5.96 15.68 34.76
N SER A 243 5.15 15.54 33.72
CA SER A 243 4.55 14.26 33.31
C SER A 243 5.20 13.73 32.04
N MET A 244 5.56 12.44 32.01
CA MET A 244 6.25 11.79 30.90
C MET A 244 5.73 10.38 30.66
N PHE A 245 5.49 10.06 29.38
CA PHE A 245 5.06 8.76 28.88
C PHE A 245 5.91 8.37 27.68
N GLN A 246 6.43 7.14 27.63
CA GLN A 246 7.06 6.57 26.45
C GLN A 246 6.70 5.10 26.29
N SER A 247 5.98 4.77 25.22
CA SER A 247 5.67 3.41 24.81
C SER A 247 6.43 3.09 23.52
N SER A 248 7.13 1.96 23.47
CA SER A 248 7.68 1.42 22.23
C SER A 248 7.27 -0.03 22.05
N SER A 249 7.07 -0.43 20.81
CA SER A 249 6.87 -1.82 20.42
C SER A 249 7.44 -2.08 19.04
N HIS A 250 7.91 -3.29 18.84
CA HIS A 250 8.30 -3.81 17.54
C HIS A 250 7.79 -5.24 17.39
N GLY A 251 7.56 -5.64 16.15
CA GLY A 251 7.08 -6.97 15.84
C GLY A 251 7.43 -7.39 14.42
N THR A 252 8.07 -8.54 14.27
CA THR A 252 8.34 -9.18 12.97
C THR A 252 7.62 -10.52 12.93
N SER A 253 6.74 -10.71 11.95
CA SER A 253 5.98 -11.96 11.77
C SER A 253 6.16 -12.50 10.36
N TRP A 254 6.50 -13.78 10.26
CA TRP A 254 6.61 -14.55 9.04
C TRP A 254 5.36 -15.41 8.81
N GLN A 255 4.84 -15.37 7.59
CA GLN A 255 3.59 -16.02 7.22
C GLN A 255 3.68 -16.66 5.83
N LEU A 256 2.77 -17.60 5.57
CA LEU A 256 2.52 -18.18 4.25
C LEU A 256 1.11 -17.81 3.78
N HIS A 257 0.99 -17.32 2.56
CA HIS A 257 -0.25 -16.99 1.87
C HIS A 257 -0.46 -17.95 0.71
N ALA A 258 -1.71 -18.36 0.47
CA ALA A 258 -2.11 -19.14 -0.69
C ALA A 258 -3.25 -18.43 -1.40
N ILE A 259 -3.10 -18.17 -2.70
CA ILE A 259 -4.09 -17.46 -3.51
C ILE A 259 -4.46 -18.34 -4.69
N ALA A 260 -5.75 -18.58 -4.89
CA ALA A 260 -6.31 -19.24 -6.06
C ALA A 260 -7.09 -18.22 -6.90
N GLY A 261 -7.06 -18.39 -8.21
CA GLY A 261 -7.63 -17.43 -9.15
C GLY A 261 -8.22 -18.09 -10.39
N ALA A 262 -9.28 -17.49 -10.92
CA ALA A 262 -9.88 -17.86 -12.19
C ALA A 262 -10.30 -16.61 -12.98
N THR A 263 -10.26 -16.69 -14.31
CA THR A 263 -10.94 -15.74 -15.20
C THR A 263 -11.62 -16.48 -16.34
N TYR A 264 -12.85 -16.09 -16.67
CA TYR A 264 -13.61 -16.63 -17.79
C TYR A 264 -13.98 -15.53 -18.77
N THR A 265 -13.75 -15.74 -20.06
CA THR A 265 -14.03 -14.77 -21.13
C THR A 265 -15.06 -15.33 -22.11
N PHE A 266 -16.16 -14.60 -22.29
CA PHE A 266 -17.25 -14.94 -23.19
C PHE A 266 -17.57 -13.76 -24.12
N GLY A 267 -17.17 -13.89 -25.38
CA GLY A 267 -17.28 -12.84 -26.38
C GLY A 267 -16.45 -11.60 -26.05
N ARG A 268 -17.11 -10.52 -25.61
CA ARG A 268 -16.47 -9.25 -25.22
C ARG A 268 -16.44 -9.01 -23.71
N GLN A 269 -17.07 -9.88 -22.94
CA GLN A 269 -17.12 -9.77 -21.49
C GLN A 269 -16.18 -10.79 -20.86
N SER A 270 -15.60 -10.44 -19.73
CA SER A 270 -14.79 -11.33 -18.92
C SER A 270 -15.19 -11.17 -17.47
N VAL A 271 -15.25 -12.28 -16.73
CA VAL A 271 -15.45 -12.30 -15.28
C VAL A 271 -14.25 -12.95 -14.61
N GLY A 272 -13.99 -12.61 -13.36
CA GLY A 272 -12.89 -13.15 -12.58
C GLY A 272 -13.27 -13.37 -11.13
N LEU A 273 -12.61 -14.34 -10.51
CA LEU A 273 -12.69 -14.66 -9.10
C LEU A 273 -11.26 -14.88 -8.60
N ALA A 274 -10.94 -14.32 -7.44
CA ALA A 274 -9.73 -14.62 -6.69
C ALA A 274 -10.07 -14.87 -5.23
N VAL A 275 -9.42 -15.86 -4.63
CA VAL A 275 -9.57 -16.22 -3.21
C VAL A 275 -8.17 -16.36 -2.62
N GLU A 276 -7.84 -15.53 -1.64
CA GLU A 276 -6.67 -15.67 -0.78
C GLU A 276 -7.11 -16.28 0.54
N ALA A 277 -6.56 -17.45 0.89
CA ALA A 277 -6.79 -18.08 2.18
C ALA A 277 -6.18 -17.23 3.32
N PRO A 278 -6.72 -17.32 4.55
CA PRO A 278 -6.09 -16.71 5.72
C PRO A 278 -4.62 -17.12 5.83
N SER A 279 -3.74 -16.20 6.20
CA SER A 279 -2.32 -16.49 6.33
C SER A 279 -2.05 -17.57 7.37
N LEU A 280 -1.20 -18.54 7.04
CA LEU A 280 -0.60 -19.44 8.02
C LEU A 280 0.58 -18.71 8.68
N HIS A 281 0.50 -18.45 9.99
CA HIS A 281 1.65 -17.97 10.76
C HIS A 281 2.73 -19.07 10.84
N LEU A 282 3.99 -18.71 10.61
CA LEU A 282 5.13 -19.62 10.69
C LEU A 282 5.91 -19.40 11.98
N PHE A 283 6.36 -18.17 12.19
CA PHE A 283 7.03 -17.71 13.41
C PHE A 283 7.01 -16.19 13.48
N GLY A 284 7.27 -15.62 14.65
CA GLY A 284 7.47 -14.18 14.78
C GLY A 284 7.93 -13.78 16.17
N THR A 285 8.62 -12.65 16.25
CA THR A 285 9.22 -12.12 17.46
C THR A 285 8.78 -10.68 17.65
N GLY A 286 8.53 -10.31 18.91
CA GLY A 286 8.14 -8.96 19.29
C GLY A 286 8.78 -8.53 20.59
N GLY A 287 8.77 -7.24 20.80
CA GLY A 287 9.20 -6.61 22.05
C GLY A 287 8.32 -5.41 22.34
N ALA A 288 8.16 -5.11 23.62
CA ALA A 288 7.52 -3.89 24.07
C ALA A 288 8.30 -3.30 25.24
N SER A 289 8.39 -1.98 25.27
CA SER A 289 8.77 -1.23 26.46
C SER A 289 7.74 -0.15 26.75
N LEU A 290 7.56 0.10 28.03
CA LEU A 290 6.73 1.17 28.54
C LEU A 290 7.51 1.87 29.66
N TYR A 291 7.55 3.19 29.57
CA TYR A 291 8.11 4.07 30.56
C TYR A 291 7.07 5.14 30.90
N THR A 292 6.87 5.37 32.19
CA THR A 292 5.83 6.26 32.73
C THR A 292 6.40 6.93 33.96
N GLN A 293 6.35 8.25 34.03
CA GLN A 293 6.78 8.96 35.22
C GLN A 293 6.11 10.33 35.39
N SER A 294 5.72 10.60 36.64
CA SER A 294 5.80 11.91 37.29
C SER A 294 4.66 12.95 37.12
N ASP A 295 4.80 14.03 37.87
CA ASP A 295 4.14 14.25 39.17
C ASP A 295 4.17 15.72 39.57
N ALA A 296 3.48 16.04 40.67
CA ALA A 296 3.58 17.32 41.38
C ALA A 296 3.96 17.18 42.87
N GLY A 297 4.43 16.00 43.29
CA GLY A 297 4.86 15.75 44.68
C GLY A 297 4.96 14.28 45.15
N GLY A 298 4.67 13.29 44.29
CA GLY A 298 4.58 11.87 44.68
C GLY A 298 5.58 10.89 44.04
N ASN A 299 6.55 11.39 43.26
CA ASN A 299 7.54 10.67 42.45
C ASN A 299 7.32 9.15 42.26
N GLN A 300 6.38 8.80 41.39
CA GLN A 300 6.28 7.44 40.83
C GLN A 300 6.93 7.34 39.45
N SER A 301 7.85 6.38 39.30
CA SER A 301 8.37 5.89 38.02
C SER A 301 7.90 4.45 37.81
N SER A 302 7.58 4.09 36.57
CA SER A 302 7.28 2.71 36.17
C SER A 302 7.96 2.43 34.85
N VAL A 303 8.90 1.49 34.86
CA VAL A 303 9.58 0.95 33.67
C VAL A 303 9.15 -0.48 33.47
N MET A 304 8.69 -0.82 32.27
CA MET A 304 8.33 -2.17 31.87
C MET A 304 9.08 -2.48 30.58
N THR A 305 9.70 -3.66 30.51
CA THR A 305 10.31 -4.19 29.29
C THR A 305 9.99 -5.67 29.17
N GLY A 306 9.70 -6.12 27.96
CA GLY A 306 9.43 -7.52 27.68
C GLY A 306 9.65 -7.89 26.21
N GLN A 307 9.78 -9.19 25.98
CA GLN A 307 9.98 -9.78 24.66
C GLN A 307 9.16 -11.07 24.54
N GLY A 308 8.84 -11.48 23.32
CA GLY A 308 8.11 -12.72 23.10
C GLY A 308 7.64 -12.91 21.67
N GLY A 309 6.49 -13.54 21.50
CA GLY A 309 5.90 -13.81 20.19
C GLY A 309 5.18 -12.59 19.62
N PHE A 310 5.23 -12.42 18.30
CA PHE A 310 4.39 -11.47 17.58
C PHE A 310 3.85 -12.08 16.28
N ASN A 311 2.57 -11.87 16.02
CA ASN A 311 1.83 -12.47 14.93
C ASN A 311 0.88 -11.42 14.35
N ALA A 312 0.92 -11.24 13.02
CA ALA A 312 0.16 -10.20 12.32
C ALA A 312 -0.53 -10.80 11.09
N ARG A 313 -1.63 -11.52 11.29
CA ARG A 313 -2.31 -12.35 10.28
C ARG A 313 -3.00 -11.53 9.18
N THR A 314 -3.31 -12.18 8.07
CA THR A 314 -4.30 -11.71 7.07
C THR A 314 -5.56 -12.56 7.07
N PRO A 315 -6.74 -11.93 6.88
CA PRO A 315 -8.01 -12.64 6.74
C PRO A 315 -8.12 -13.35 5.39
N LEU A 316 -9.15 -14.19 5.27
CA LEU A 316 -9.64 -14.65 3.97
C LEU A 316 -10.03 -13.40 3.14
N ARG A 317 -9.57 -13.32 1.90
CA ARG A 317 -10.03 -12.31 0.93
C ARG A 317 -10.67 -13.03 -0.25
N VAL A 318 -11.88 -12.62 -0.60
CA VAL A 318 -12.58 -13.03 -1.83
C VAL A 318 -12.75 -11.79 -2.70
N THR A 319 -12.30 -11.84 -3.95
CA THR A 319 -12.50 -10.75 -4.90
C THR A 319 -13.20 -11.25 -6.15
N LEU A 320 -14.30 -10.58 -6.51
CA LEU A 320 -15.02 -10.77 -7.76
C LEU A 320 -14.71 -9.61 -8.70
N GLY A 321 -14.53 -9.91 -9.98
CA GLY A 321 -14.27 -8.91 -11.01
C GLY A 321 -15.12 -9.14 -12.25
N THR A 322 -15.49 -8.06 -12.93
CA THR A 322 -16.11 -8.10 -14.26
C THR A 322 -15.52 -7.02 -15.16
N GLY A 323 -15.38 -7.32 -16.44
CA GLY A 323 -14.79 -6.40 -17.40
C GLY A 323 -15.33 -6.58 -18.82
N ILE A 324 -15.17 -5.53 -19.61
CA ILE A 324 -15.56 -5.51 -21.03
C ILE A 324 -14.38 -5.03 -21.87
N ALA A 325 -13.99 -5.83 -22.87
CA ALA A 325 -13.01 -5.47 -23.88
C ALA A 325 -13.68 -5.07 -25.20
N ARG A 326 -13.27 -3.94 -25.77
CA ARG A 326 -13.72 -3.41 -27.07
C ARG A 326 -12.54 -2.86 -27.87
N LYS A 327 -12.76 -2.52 -29.14
CA LYS A 327 -11.72 -1.92 -30.00
C LYS A 327 -11.14 -0.61 -29.45
N TRP A 328 -11.89 0.11 -28.61
CA TRP A 328 -11.41 1.34 -27.96
C TRP A 328 -10.60 1.08 -26.69
N GLY A 329 -10.59 -0.14 -26.14
CA GLY A 329 -9.93 -0.46 -24.87
C GLY A 329 -10.78 -1.32 -23.93
N THR A 330 -10.56 -1.16 -22.62
CA THR A 330 -11.15 -2.01 -21.58
C THR A 330 -11.81 -1.17 -20.47
N ALA A 331 -12.80 -1.75 -19.81
CA ALA A 331 -13.32 -1.28 -18.53
C ALA A 331 -13.49 -2.46 -17.57
N GLU A 332 -13.26 -2.22 -16.28
CA GLU A 332 -13.16 -3.21 -15.21
C GLU A 332 -13.87 -2.70 -13.94
N LEU A 333 -14.54 -3.59 -13.21
CA LEU A 333 -15.14 -3.39 -11.89
C LEU A 333 -14.76 -4.58 -11.02
N ASP A 334 -14.05 -4.32 -9.92
CA ASP A 334 -13.64 -5.32 -8.95
C ASP A 334 -14.25 -5.00 -7.57
N VAL A 335 -14.70 -6.04 -6.86
CA VAL A 335 -15.24 -5.97 -5.49
C VAL A 335 -14.49 -6.98 -4.64
N SER A 336 -13.65 -6.50 -3.72
CA SER A 336 -12.94 -7.31 -2.72
C SER A 336 -13.70 -7.30 -1.40
N TRP A 337 -14.09 -8.47 -0.91
CA TRP A 337 -14.48 -8.70 0.48
C TRP A 337 -13.31 -9.30 1.26
N PHE A 338 -13.03 -8.74 2.42
CA PHE A 338 -12.11 -9.29 3.42
C PHE A 338 -12.95 -9.81 4.59
N SER A 339 -12.65 -10.99 5.10
CA SER A 339 -13.37 -11.56 6.24
C SER A 339 -13.00 -10.86 7.55
N PRO A 340 -13.90 -10.85 8.57
CA PRO A 340 -13.48 -10.61 9.95
C PRO A 340 -12.51 -11.71 10.42
N MET A 341 -11.79 -11.45 11.50
CA MET A 341 -10.80 -12.33 12.11
C MET A 341 -10.70 -12.04 13.62
N SER A 342 -10.15 -12.94 14.43
CA SER A 342 -9.78 -12.65 15.83
C SER A 342 -8.89 -13.79 16.34
N PRO A 343 -7.64 -13.53 16.78
CA PRO A 343 -6.87 -12.29 16.61
C PRO A 343 -6.43 -12.06 15.17
N ALA A 344 -6.25 -10.79 14.80
CA ALA A 344 -5.55 -10.34 13.60
C ALA A 344 -4.11 -9.90 13.93
N TYR A 345 -3.92 -9.27 15.09
CA TYR A 345 -2.62 -9.13 15.74
C TYR A 345 -2.70 -9.83 17.09
N ASP A 346 -1.71 -10.67 17.37
CA ASP A 346 -1.51 -11.26 18.68
C ASP A 346 -0.03 -11.19 19.06
N ALA A 347 0.22 -10.85 20.32
CA ALA A 347 1.53 -10.91 20.94
C ALA A 347 1.39 -11.43 22.37
N VAL A 348 2.29 -12.33 22.75
CA VAL A 348 2.49 -12.77 24.13
C VAL A 348 3.88 -12.31 24.49
N ILE A 349 3.98 -11.35 25.40
CA ILE A 349 5.22 -10.64 25.74
C ILE A 349 5.49 -10.87 27.22
N ASP A 350 6.55 -11.61 27.53
CA ASP A 350 7.00 -11.84 28.89
C ASP A 350 8.09 -10.84 29.26
N GLY A 351 8.02 -10.31 30.47
CA GLY A 351 8.85 -9.18 30.85
C GLY A 351 8.92 -8.92 32.35
N ASN A 352 9.57 -7.81 32.68
CA ASN A 352 9.67 -7.28 34.03
C ASN A 352 9.13 -5.86 34.08
N ARG A 353 8.44 -5.54 35.17
CA ARG A 353 7.99 -4.20 35.55
C ARG A 353 8.73 -3.79 36.83
N VAL A 354 9.42 -2.66 36.76
CA VAL A 354 10.10 -2.00 37.86
C VAL A 354 9.33 -0.73 38.20
N ASP A 355 8.65 -0.73 39.33
CA ASP A 355 8.04 0.46 39.92
C ASP A 355 9.00 1.07 40.94
N THR A 356 9.30 2.36 40.81
CA THR A 356 10.07 3.14 41.79
C THR A 356 9.17 4.20 42.41
N VAL A 357 9.04 4.17 43.74
CA VAL A 357 8.29 5.16 44.53
C VAL A 357 9.23 5.74 45.57
N GLY A 358 9.54 7.03 45.46
CA GLY A 358 10.58 7.67 46.26
C GLY A 358 11.95 6.99 46.04
N ASN A 359 12.54 6.45 47.11
CA ASN A 359 13.83 5.76 47.08
C ASN A 359 13.71 4.21 47.01
N THR A 360 12.50 3.67 46.88
CA THR A 360 12.26 2.22 46.87
C THR A 360 11.89 1.77 45.46
N SER A 361 12.58 0.74 44.95
CA SER A 361 12.27 0.08 43.68
C SER A 361 11.78 -1.35 43.91
N VAL A 362 10.65 -1.70 43.31
CA VAL A 362 10.05 -3.04 43.33
C VAL A 362 10.06 -3.59 41.92
N SER A 363 10.68 -4.76 41.72
CA SER A 363 10.66 -5.48 40.45
C SER A 363 9.67 -6.64 40.52
N SER A 364 8.84 -6.78 39.50
CA SER A 364 7.87 -7.86 39.34
C SER A 364 7.93 -8.41 37.91
N SER A 365 7.79 -9.73 37.75
CA SER A 365 7.61 -10.31 36.41
C SER A 365 6.15 -10.13 35.99
N GLN A 366 5.92 -9.80 34.72
CA GLN A 366 4.59 -9.69 34.13
C GLN A 366 4.58 -10.29 32.71
N SER A 367 3.45 -10.89 32.35
CA SER A 367 3.15 -11.36 31.00
C SER A 367 2.02 -10.53 30.42
N PHE A 368 2.14 -10.14 29.15
CA PHE A 368 1.20 -9.28 28.45
C PHE A 368 0.68 -9.99 27.21
N GLU A 369 -0.59 -10.42 27.28
CA GLU A 369 -1.33 -10.88 26.12
C GLU A 369 -2.00 -9.69 25.44
N LEU A 370 -1.46 -9.28 24.29
CA LEU A 370 -2.03 -8.23 23.45
C LEU A 370 -2.70 -8.89 22.26
N SER A 371 -4.03 -8.75 22.16
CA SER A 371 -4.83 -9.32 21.08
C SER A 371 -5.73 -8.25 20.49
N GLN A 372 -5.63 -8.04 19.17
CA GLN A 372 -6.51 -7.15 18.42
C GLN A 372 -7.08 -7.90 17.21
N ARG A 373 -8.39 -7.76 16.97
CA ARG A 373 -9.25 -8.56 16.05
C ARG A 373 -9.22 -8.05 14.59
N ALA A 374 -9.93 -8.64 13.60
CA ALA A 374 -10.28 -8.04 12.28
C ALA A 374 -11.79 -7.90 11.94
N ARG A 375 -12.14 -6.92 11.07
CA ARG A 375 -13.51 -6.60 10.62
C ARG A 375 -13.67 -6.87 9.15
N GLY A 376 -14.83 -7.40 8.81
CA GLY A 376 -15.21 -7.56 7.42
C GLY A 376 -15.32 -6.21 6.73
N VAL A 377 -14.58 -6.01 5.64
CA VAL A 377 -14.68 -4.81 4.80
C VAL A 377 -14.89 -5.19 3.35
N VAL A 378 -15.61 -4.33 2.64
CA VAL A 378 -15.82 -4.42 1.20
C VAL A 378 -15.15 -3.20 0.57
N ASN A 379 -14.23 -3.46 -0.35
CA ASN A 379 -13.54 -2.46 -1.14
C ASN A 379 -13.92 -2.63 -2.61
N VAL A 380 -14.35 -1.55 -3.25
CA VAL A 380 -14.72 -1.48 -4.67
C VAL A 380 -13.63 -0.73 -5.44
N GLY A 381 -13.30 -1.22 -6.63
CA GLY A 381 -12.47 -0.52 -7.61
C GLY A 381 -13.15 -0.52 -8.98
N VAL A 382 -13.09 0.59 -9.70
CA VAL A 382 -13.56 0.73 -11.08
C VAL A 382 -12.44 1.35 -11.91
N GLY A 383 -12.15 0.76 -13.07
CA GLY A 383 -11.10 1.22 -13.96
C GLY A 383 -11.53 1.23 -15.43
N ALA A 384 -10.96 2.12 -16.21
CA ALA A 384 -11.06 2.11 -17.66
C ALA A 384 -9.75 2.51 -18.33
N GLU A 385 -9.40 1.79 -19.39
CA GLU A 385 -8.25 2.04 -20.25
C GLU A 385 -8.74 2.27 -21.68
N VAL A 386 -8.44 3.44 -22.25
CA VAL A 386 -8.91 3.87 -23.57
C VAL A 386 -7.72 4.10 -24.49
N PHE A 387 -7.60 3.31 -25.57
CA PHE A 387 -6.55 3.43 -26.57
C PHE A 387 -6.89 4.55 -27.56
N LEU A 388 -6.14 5.65 -27.49
CA LEU A 388 -6.17 6.73 -28.48
C LEU A 388 -5.50 6.30 -29.79
N ARG A 389 -4.46 5.45 -29.67
CA ARG A 389 -3.73 4.79 -30.75
C ARG A 389 -3.34 3.38 -30.28
N PRO A 390 -2.99 2.43 -31.16
CA PRO A 390 -2.54 1.10 -30.75
C PRO A 390 -1.36 1.11 -29.75
N GLN A 391 -0.57 2.18 -29.75
CA GLN A 391 0.59 2.38 -28.89
C GLN A 391 0.36 3.35 -27.72
N ILE A 392 -0.80 4.02 -27.63
CA ILE A 392 -1.04 5.07 -26.62
C ILE A 392 -2.43 4.91 -26.01
N SER A 393 -2.49 4.68 -24.70
CA SER A 393 -3.72 4.63 -23.91
C SER A 393 -3.79 5.74 -22.87
N LEU A 394 -5.02 6.13 -22.51
CA LEU A 394 -5.35 6.83 -21.28
C LEU A 394 -5.91 5.82 -20.28
N LEU A 395 -5.46 5.88 -19.04
CA LEU A 395 -5.93 5.06 -17.93
C LEU A 395 -6.64 5.98 -16.94
N GLY A 396 -7.71 5.47 -16.31
CA GLY A 396 -8.29 6.12 -15.14
C GLY A 396 -9.10 5.16 -14.30
N GLY A 397 -9.28 5.49 -13.03
CA GLY A 397 -10.05 4.68 -12.11
C GLY A 397 -10.45 5.38 -10.83
N LEU A 398 -11.32 4.71 -10.07
CA LEU A 398 -11.80 5.12 -8.76
C LEU A 398 -11.71 3.91 -7.82
N SER A 399 -11.35 4.12 -6.56
CA SER A 399 -11.25 3.05 -5.58
C SER A 399 -11.65 3.47 -4.17
N THR A 400 -11.99 2.49 -3.36
CA THR A 400 -12.21 2.63 -1.91
C THR A 400 -11.24 1.72 -1.16
N ASP A 401 -10.68 2.21 -0.06
CA ASP A 401 -10.00 1.41 0.95
C ASP A 401 -10.60 1.73 2.32
N ILE A 402 -11.62 0.97 2.69
CA ILE A 402 -12.38 1.13 3.92
C ILE A 402 -11.57 0.49 5.06
N SER A 403 -11.30 1.26 6.12
CA SER A 403 -10.47 0.76 7.21
C SER A 403 -11.17 -0.40 7.90
N ALA A 404 -10.44 -1.49 8.10
CA ALA A 404 -10.99 -2.56 8.91
C ALA A 404 -10.98 -2.20 10.41
N VAL A 405 -10.32 -1.14 10.85
CA VAL A 405 -10.22 -0.72 12.27
C VAL A 405 -11.59 -0.29 12.85
N PRO A 406 -12.10 -0.98 13.89
CA PRO A 406 -13.02 -0.64 14.94
C PRO A 406 -13.20 0.76 15.45
N LYS A 407 -14.36 0.92 16.09
CA LYS A 407 -14.55 1.78 17.25
C LYS A 407 -14.03 1.03 18.48
N GLY A 408 -13.27 1.70 19.34
CA GLY A 408 -12.71 1.12 20.58
C GLY A 408 -11.25 0.68 20.49
N GLU A 409 -10.81 -0.07 19.47
CA GLU A 409 -9.44 -0.67 19.47
C GLU A 409 -8.30 0.36 19.30
N LEU A 410 -8.58 1.63 19.01
CA LEU A 410 -7.59 2.73 19.08
C LEU A 410 -7.45 3.31 20.50
N SER A 411 -8.10 2.74 21.51
CA SER A 411 -8.11 3.24 22.89
C SER A 411 -7.98 2.10 23.89
N GLY A 412 -7.34 2.37 25.03
CA GLY A 412 -7.37 1.48 26.19
C GLY A 412 -6.14 0.58 26.43
N THR A 413 -5.22 0.42 25.47
CA THR A 413 -3.94 -0.29 25.68
C THR A 413 -2.74 0.60 25.40
N LEU A 414 -1.73 0.55 26.28
CA LEU A 414 -0.51 1.36 26.18
C LEU A 414 0.43 0.89 25.04
N VAL A 415 0.22 -0.35 24.57
CA VAL A 415 0.79 -0.88 23.33
C VAL A 415 -0.36 -1.15 22.37
N ASN A 416 -0.28 -0.63 21.15
CA ASN A 416 -1.32 -0.74 20.14
C ASN A 416 -0.68 -0.93 18.76
N TYR A 417 -1.12 -1.94 18.01
CA TYR A 417 -0.59 -2.25 16.68
C TYR A 417 -1.32 -1.51 15.56
N TYR A 418 -2.48 -0.87 15.84
CA TYR A 418 -3.15 0.03 14.90
C TYR A 418 -2.70 1.48 15.09
N PRO A 419 -1.97 2.06 14.12
CA PRO A 419 -1.57 3.46 14.21
C PRO A 419 -2.76 4.41 14.01
N ALA A 420 -3.76 3.99 13.21
CA ALA A 420 -4.92 4.77 12.84
C ALA A 420 -6.07 3.92 12.29
N ARG A 421 -7.25 4.53 12.19
CA ARG A 421 -8.42 4.09 11.44
C ARG A 421 -8.64 5.10 10.31
N THR A 422 -8.43 4.70 9.05
CA THR A 422 -8.55 5.62 7.90
C THR A 422 -9.39 5.01 6.79
N ASN A 423 -10.61 5.51 6.58
CA ASN A 423 -11.31 5.20 5.33
C ASN A 423 -10.73 6.08 4.24
N ARG A 424 -10.44 5.52 3.06
CA ARG A 424 -9.88 6.23 1.92
C ARG A 424 -10.77 6.07 0.70
N VAL A 425 -10.92 7.14 -0.07
CA VAL A 425 -11.32 7.10 -1.47
C VAL A 425 -10.15 7.58 -2.32
N ALA A 426 -9.99 7.02 -3.51
CA ALA A 426 -8.95 7.44 -4.44
C ALA A 426 -9.47 7.52 -5.88
N ALA A 427 -8.85 8.41 -6.65
CA ALA A 427 -9.07 8.61 -8.08
C ALA A 427 -7.72 8.62 -8.79
N SER A 428 -7.56 7.78 -9.81
CA SER A 428 -6.32 7.60 -10.54
C SER A 428 -6.49 7.99 -12.00
N PHE A 429 -5.42 8.52 -12.61
CA PHE A 429 -5.36 8.81 -14.04
C PHE A 429 -3.93 8.71 -14.56
N GLY A 430 -3.76 8.30 -15.82
CA GLY A 430 -2.43 8.17 -16.41
C GLY A 430 -2.44 7.92 -17.91
N VAL A 431 -1.24 7.76 -18.46
CA VAL A 431 -0.98 7.50 -19.88
C VAL A 431 -0.11 6.26 -20.01
N GLY A 432 -0.51 5.34 -20.87
CA GLY A 432 0.25 4.14 -21.23
C GLY A 432 0.85 4.27 -22.62
N SER A 433 2.14 3.96 -22.74
CA SER A 433 2.87 3.88 -24.00
C SER A 433 3.30 2.43 -24.23
N TYR A 434 2.77 1.81 -25.28
CA TYR A 434 2.98 0.41 -25.63
C TYR A 434 3.78 0.28 -26.93
N ARG A 435 4.98 -0.28 -26.85
CA ARG A 435 5.81 -0.65 -28.02
C ARG A 435 6.09 -2.16 -27.98
N GLY A 436 6.48 -2.75 -29.10
CA GLY A 436 6.59 -4.22 -29.22
C GLY A 436 7.45 -4.87 -28.12
N ASP A 437 8.56 -4.21 -27.77
CA ASP A 437 9.53 -4.70 -26.79
C ASP A 437 9.25 -4.31 -25.33
N GLY A 438 8.26 -3.43 -25.06
CA GLY A 438 7.94 -2.99 -23.70
C GLY A 438 6.82 -1.95 -23.56
N ALA A 439 6.40 -1.72 -22.31
CA ALA A 439 5.38 -0.75 -21.92
C ALA A 439 5.96 0.25 -20.90
N LEU A 440 5.52 1.51 -20.97
CA LEU A 440 5.77 2.55 -19.97
C LEU A 440 4.44 3.18 -19.56
N LEU A 441 4.20 3.29 -18.26
CA LEU A 441 3.01 3.86 -17.65
C LEU A 441 3.45 5.02 -16.75
N LEU A 442 2.83 6.18 -16.96
CA LEU A 442 3.03 7.38 -16.16
C LEU A 442 1.66 7.88 -15.70
N GLY A 443 1.51 8.21 -14.42
CA GLY A 443 0.24 8.75 -13.93
C GLY A 443 0.26 9.17 -12.47
N LEU A 444 -0.91 9.54 -11.98
CA LEU A 444 -1.15 10.07 -10.65
C LEU A 444 -2.37 9.35 -10.04
N GLU A 445 -2.29 9.06 -8.74
CA GLU A 445 -3.45 8.77 -7.90
C GLU A 445 -3.59 9.90 -6.88
N LEU A 446 -4.80 10.46 -6.79
CA LEU A 446 -5.22 11.41 -5.77
C LEU A 446 -6.11 10.65 -4.78
N SER A 447 -5.89 10.81 -3.48
CA SER A 447 -6.67 10.13 -2.45
C SER A 447 -7.06 11.06 -1.33
N TYR A 448 -8.25 10.84 -0.77
CA TYR A 448 -8.76 11.52 0.41
C TYR A 448 -9.09 10.49 1.48
N GLY A 449 -8.49 10.66 2.66
CA GLY A 449 -8.66 9.81 3.83
C GLY A 449 -9.35 10.54 4.98
N TRP A 450 -10.20 9.84 5.73
CA TRP A 450 -10.83 10.36 6.94
C TRP A 450 -10.97 9.27 8.01
N GLY A 451 -10.89 9.68 9.27
CA GLY A 451 -11.12 8.81 10.42
C GLY A 451 -10.41 9.32 11.66
N ASP A 452 -9.71 8.44 12.37
CA ASP A 452 -9.16 8.71 13.69
C ASP A 452 -7.75 8.13 13.83
N ARG A 453 -6.92 8.78 14.64
CA ARG A 453 -5.53 8.44 14.86
C ARG A 453 -5.21 8.35 16.34
N LEU A 454 -4.28 7.48 16.72
CA LEU A 454 -3.70 7.50 18.05
C LEU A 454 -3.08 8.87 18.34
N ALA A 455 -3.48 9.48 19.45
CA ALA A 455 -2.92 10.70 20.00
C ALA A 455 -2.67 10.51 21.50
N VAL A 456 -1.85 11.35 22.13
CA VAL A 456 -1.63 11.29 23.58
C VAL A 456 -2.32 12.46 24.24
N ASN A 457 -3.19 12.19 25.21
CA ASN A 457 -3.74 13.21 26.08
C ASN A 457 -2.72 13.56 27.17
N SER A 458 -1.87 14.52 26.84
CA SER A 458 -0.85 15.11 27.73
C SER A 458 -1.42 15.99 28.86
N TYR A 459 -2.73 16.24 28.88
CA TYR A 459 -3.44 16.92 29.98
C TYR A 459 -4.05 15.95 30.99
N GLN A 460 -3.51 14.74 31.06
CA GLN A 460 -3.77 13.73 32.10
C GLN A 460 -2.41 13.39 32.72
N ALA A 461 -2.37 13.11 34.02
CA ALA A 461 -1.15 12.63 34.69
C ALA A 461 -1.46 11.32 35.46
N PRO A 462 -0.94 10.15 35.04
CA PRO A 462 -0.08 9.96 33.86
C PRO A 462 -0.81 10.26 32.52
N PRO A 463 -0.08 10.53 31.43
CA PRO A 463 -0.68 10.76 30.12
C PRO A 463 -1.42 9.52 29.64
N THR A 464 -2.57 9.71 28.98
CA THR A 464 -3.39 8.61 28.47
C THR A 464 -3.43 8.59 26.95
N ILE A 465 -3.50 7.39 26.36
CA ILE A 465 -3.72 7.26 24.91
C ILE A 465 -5.18 7.57 24.61
N ALA A 466 -5.39 8.48 23.66
CA ALA A 466 -6.68 8.93 23.17
C ALA A 466 -6.68 8.89 21.64
N THR A 467 -7.76 9.40 21.03
CA THR A 467 -7.87 9.49 19.58
C THR A 467 -8.15 10.91 19.13
N ALA A 468 -7.32 11.43 18.23
CA ALA A 468 -7.64 12.63 17.48
C ALA A 468 -8.33 12.24 16.17
N GLY A 469 -9.32 13.03 15.74
CA GLY A 469 -9.82 12.93 14.36
C GLY A 469 -8.70 13.28 13.38
N GLN A 470 -8.69 12.66 12.19
CA GLN A 470 -7.73 12.96 11.13
C GLN A 470 -8.40 13.00 9.76
N ASN A 471 -7.90 13.90 8.92
CA ASN A 471 -8.14 13.92 7.49
C ASN A 471 -6.79 13.87 6.77
N SER A 472 -6.72 13.21 5.62
CA SER A 472 -5.51 13.19 4.80
C SER A 472 -5.80 13.38 3.31
N LEU A 473 -4.89 14.06 2.63
CA LEU A 473 -4.84 14.18 1.18
C LEU A 473 -3.54 13.53 0.70
N GLY A 474 -3.64 12.48 -0.10
CA GLY A 474 -2.51 11.78 -0.69
C GLY A 474 -2.40 12.03 -2.20
N VAL A 475 -1.18 12.28 -2.68
CA VAL A 475 -0.82 12.34 -4.10
C VAL A 475 0.26 11.30 -4.34
N LEU A 476 -0.01 10.32 -5.19
CA LEU A 476 0.90 9.24 -5.54
C LEU A 476 1.27 9.35 -7.03
N PHE A 477 2.55 9.62 -7.32
CA PHE A 477 3.10 9.54 -8.66
C PHE A 477 3.50 8.10 -8.99
N VAL A 478 3.02 7.61 -10.14
CA VAL A 478 3.19 6.24 -10.61
C VAL A 478 4.11 6.22 -11.83
N ILE A 479 5.28 5.58 -11.68
CA ILE A 479 6.15 5.19 -12.80
C ILE A 479 6.27 3.67 -12.81
N ALA A 480 5.76 3.05 -13.86
CA ALA A 480 5.82 1.60 -14.03
C ALA A 480 6.08 1.21 -15.47
N GLY A 481 6.55 -0.01 -15.68
CA GLY A 481 6.73 -0.53 -17.02
C GLY A 481 6.82 -2.04 -17.09
N GLY A 482 7.02 -2.51 -18.31
CA GLY A 482 7.44 -3.86 -18.58
C GLY A 482 8.43 -3.83 -19.72
N THR A 483 9.53 -4.57 -19.61
CA THR A 483 10.50 -4.72 -20.69
C THR A 483 10.74 -6.19 -20.97
N SER A 484 11.09 -6.56 -22.19
CA SER A 484 11.51 -7.93 -22.47
C SER A 484 12.97 -8.16 -22.05
N PHE A 485 13.30 -9.38 -21.60
CA PHE A 485 14.71 -9.77 -21.41
C PHE A 485 15.52 -9.61 -22.71
N ARG A 486 14.87 -9.67 -23.88
CA ARG A 486 15.49 -9.38 -25.19
C ARG A 486 15.93 -7.92 -25.31
N ALA A 487 15.10 -6.98 -24.86
CA ALA A 487 15.45 -5.56 -24.87
C ALA A 487 16.62 -5.25 -23.93
N ILE A 488 16.63 -5.85 -22.72
CA ILE A 488 17.78 -5.75 -21.81
C ILE A 488 19.04 -6.36 -22.45
N SER A 489 18.93 -7.56 -23.02
CA SER A 489 20.05 -8.24 -23.68
C SER A 489 20.60 -7.44 -24.86
N ARG A 490 19.76 -6.78 -25.67
CA ARG A 490 20.20 -5.88 -26.73
C ARG A 490 20.93 -4.67 -26.16
N ALA A 491 20.34 -3.97 -25.18
CA ALA A 491 20.96 -2.80 -24.56
C ALA A 491 22.34 -3.14 -23.94
N VAL A 492 22.47 -4.29 -23.26
CA VAL A 492 23.76 -4.77 -22.73
C VAL A 492 24.74 -5.11 -23.86
N GLN A 493 24.29 -5.75 -24.94
CA GLN A 493 25.13 -6.03 -26.11
C GLN A 493 25.58 -4.76 -26.83
N ASP A 494 24.72 -3.74 -26.94
CA ASP A 494 25.04 -2.46 -27.57
C ASP A 494 26.03 -1.66 -26.71
N VAL A 495 25.83 -1.60 -25.38
CA VAL A 495 26.82 -1.02 -24.45
C VAL A 495 28.14 -1.78 -24.51
N THR A 496 28.11 -3.12 -24.52
CA THR A 496 29.32 -3.94 -24.63
C THR A 496 30.02 -3.72 -25.97
N ARG A 497 29.29 -3.57 -27.09
CA ARG A 497 29.86 -3.25 -28.40
C ARG A 497 30.56 -1.88 -28.37
N ILE A 498 29.94 -0.86 -27.79
CA ILE A 498 30.52 0.49 -27.64
C ILE A 498 31.81 0.43 -26.80
N LEU A 499 31.80 -0.31 -25.69
CA LEU A 499 32.95 -0.45 -24.80
C LEU A 499 34.07 -1.34 -25.37
N THR A 500 33.77 -2.30 -26.26
CA THR A 500 34.76 -3.25 -26.82
C THR A 500 35.27 -2.87 -28.21
N LYS A 501 34.60 -1.94 -28.92
CA LYS A 501 35.03 -1.40 -30.22
C LYS A 501 34.97 0.14 -30.26
N PRO A 502 35.86 0.87 -29.55
CA PRO A 502 35.87 2.33 -29.58
C PRO A 502 36.21 2.94 -30.95
N ASN A 503 36.99 2.24 -31.79
CA ASN A 503 37.66 2.83 -32.95
C ASN A 503 37.07 2.49 -34.34
N ASP A 504 36.06 1.62 -34.45
CA ASP A 504 35.55 1.20 -35.77
C ASP A 504 34.69 2.26 -36.48
N GLN A 505 34.32 3.36 -35.81
CA GLN A 505 33.56 4.48 -36.40
C GLN A 505 34.41 5.68 -36.83
N GLN A 506 35.74 5.61 -36.74
CA GLN A 506 36.63 6.71 -37.14
C GLN A 506 37.23 6.55 -38.55
N ASN A 507 36.87 5.47 -39.26
CA ASN A 507 37.30 5.16 -40.62
C ASN A 507 36.13 5.04 -41.62
N GLU A 508 35.10 5.89 -41.48
CA GLU A 508 34.30 6.25 -42.67
C GLU A 508 35.18 7.17 -43.52
N PRO A 509 35.52 6.81 -44.78
CA PRO A 509 36.36 7.66 -45.60
C PRO A 509 35.64 8.98 -45.87
N THR A 510 36.29 10.09 -45.53
CA THR A 510 35.88 11.44 -45.92
C THR A 510 35.50 11.44 -47.40
N PRO A 511 34.29 11.89 -47.80
CA PRO A 511 33.94 11.96 -49.21
C PRO A 511 34.97 12.82 -49.94
N GLU A 512 35.70 12.20 -50.85
CA GLU A 512 36.78 12.84 -51.59
C GLU A 512 36.21 14.01 -52.40
N ASN A 513 36.81 15.18 -52.22
CA ASN A 513 36.23 16.44 -52.67
C ASN A 513 36.44 16.65 -54.18
N SER A 514 35.74 15.87 -54.99
CA SER A 514 35.79 15.95 -56.45
C SER A 514 35.07 17.23 -56.93
N SER A 515 35.85 18.25 -57.29
CA SER A 515 35.34 19.49 -57.89
C SER A 515 34.37 19.22 -59.05
N PRO A 516 33.19 19.86 -59.09
CA PRO A 516 32.31 19.76 -60.25
C PRO A 516 32.95 20.47 -61.45
N ALA A 517 33.19 19.71 -62.52
CA ALA A 517 33.56 20.28 -63.80
C ALA A 517 32.41 21.13 -64.35
N ILE A 518 32.72 22.35 -64.82
CA ILE A 518 31.75 23.26 -65.40
C ILE A 518 31.43 22.79 -66.81
N GLU A 519 30.29 22.13 -66.98
CA GLU A 519 29.75 21.77 -68.30
C GLU A 519 28.96 22.94 -68.90
N ALA A 520 29.24 23.28 -70.16
CA ALA A 520 28.73 24.48 -70.81
C ALA A 520 27.25 24.34 -71.26
N PRO A 521 26.46 25.43 -71.27
CA PRO A 521 25.03 25.35 -71.57
C PRO A 521 24.75 25.08 -73.06
N PRO A 522 23.84 24.14 -73.41
CA PRO A 522 23.42 23.93 -74.79
C PRO A 522 22.57 25.09 -75.32
N LYS A 523 22.77 25.44 -76.60
CA LYS A 523 22.04 26.52 -77.28
C LYS A 523 20.57 26.16 -77.54
N LYS A 524 19.69 27.16 -77.43
CA LYS A 524 18.27 27.07 -77.79
C LYS A 524 18.06 26.78 -79.29
N GLY A 525 17.13 25.88 -79.60
CA GLY A 525 16.40 25.77 -80.86
C GLY A 525 14.89 25.76 -80.55
N ALA A 526 14.08 26.41 -81.39
CA ALA A 526 12.68 26.76 -81.12
C ALA A 526 11.69 25.97 -82.06
N PRO A 527 10.36 26.16 -81.96
CA PRO A 527 9.34 25.11 -82.19
C PRO A 527 8.87 25.04 -83.67
N PRO A 528 7.97 24.11 -84.08
CA PRO A 528 6.57 24.01 -83.58
C PRO A 528 6.31 22.88 -82.57
#